data_AF-A0A966VCI1-F1
#
_entry.id   AF-A0A966VCI1-F1
#
_cell.length_a   1.000
_cell.length_b   1.000
_cell.length_c   1.000
_cell.angle_alpha   90.00
_cell.angle_beta   90.00
_cell.angle_gamma   90.00
#
_symmetry.space_group_name_H-M   'P 1'
#
loop_
_entity.id
_entity.type
_entity.pdbx_description
1 polymer ?
#
loop_
_entity_poly.entity_id
_entity_poly.type
_entity_poly.pdbx_seq_one_letter_code
_entity_poly.pdbx_strand_id
1 'polypeptide(L)'
;MSWNDTSSNINYMANVGWEDTSASVPGIDTLFSEQNIASLSEAVTRALDGVDPKGRRIVVPRDNIVEVLSSVYRFGTRQNIGDIYTRYIIPQAEARCDLRSINNQAINIIVSGLTDAIQMEENNKKLTVWTTLLGDFNREGLRSHAPIKIRRRHPQYMAFNMNY
;
A
#
# COMPACT_ATOMS: atom_id res chain seq x y z
N MET A 1 27.32 -15.02 -16.94
CA MET A 1 27.80 -13.77 -16.32
C MET A 1 26.59 -12.88 -16.07
N SER A 2 26.32 -12.58 -14.80
CA SER A 2 25.33 -11.63 -14.21
C SER A 2 24.91 -12.24 -12.85
N TRP A 3 25.80 -12.31 -11.86
CA TRP A 3 26.01 -11.33 -10.78
C TRP A 3 24.74 -11.00 -9.99
N ASN A 4 24.68 -11.55 -8.77
CA ASN A 4 24.16 -10.96 -7.53
C ASN A 4 23.33 -9.68 -7.67
N ASP A 5 22.01 -9.79 -7.66
CA ASP A 5 21.16 -8.60 -7.40
C ASP A 5 19.97 -8.87 -6.47
N THR A 6 20.03 -9.96 -5.68
CA THR A 6 19.14 -10.15 -4.52
C THR A 6 19.85 -9.85 -3.19
N SER A 7 21.18 -9.72 -3.20
CA SER A 7 22.00 -9.48 -1.99
C SER A 7 22.11 -8.02 -1.56
N SER A 8 21.59 -7.07 -2.33
CA SER A 8 21.62 -5.62 -2.02
C SER A 8 20.28 -5.10 -1.48
N ASN A 9 19.20 -5.88 -1.59
CA ASN A 9 17.89 -5.45 -1.15
C ASN A 9 17.74 -5.66 0.37
N ILE A 10 17.99 -4.60 1.15
CA ILE A 10 17.92 -4.59 2.62
C ILE A 10 16.61 -5.20 3.13
N ASN A 11 15.50 -5.01 2.41
CA ASN A 11 14.18 -5.52 2.79
C ASN A 11 14.04 -7.04 2.59
N TYR A 12 14.76 -7.62 1.63
CA TYR A 12 14.89 -9.06 1.49
C TYR A 12 15.72 -9.61 2.65
N MET A 13 16.95 -9.13 2.81
CA MET A 13 17.88 -9.61 3.84
C MET A 13 17.32 -9.53 5.27
N ALA A 14 16.52 -8.50 5.58
CA ALA A 14 15.90 -8.33 6.89
C ALA A 14 14.91 -9.45 7.27
N ASN A 15 14.40 -10.21 6.30
CA ASN A 15 13.42 -11.28 6.54
C ASN A 15 13.99 -12.70 6.31
N VAL A 16 15.16 -12.84 5.66
CA VAL A 16 15.78 -14.14 5.34
C VAL A 16 17.06 -14.43 6.15
N GLY A 17 17.56 -13.45 6.92
CA GLY A 17 18.90 -13.47 7.52
C GLY A 17 19.08 -14.07 8.92
N TRP A 18 18.13 -14.84 9.46
CA TRP A 18 18.30 -15.45 10.79
C TRP A 18 17.96 -16.95 10.77
N GLU A 19 19.01 -17.79 10.70
CA GLU A 19 18.93 -19.26 10.59
C GLU A 19 18.05 -19.93 11.67
N ASP A 20 17.92 -19.33 12.86
CA ASP A 20 17.09 -19.86 13.95
C ASP A 20 15.60 -19.45 13.89
N THR A 21 15.23 -18.46 13.06
CA THR A 21 13.81 -18.01 12.95
C THR A 21 13.12 -18.61 11.72
N SER A 22 13.84 -18.75 10.60
CA SER A 22 13.31 -19.30 9.34
C SER A 22 13.02 -20.80 9.38
N ALA A 23 13.76 -21.57 10.20
CA ALA A 23 13.53 -23.00 10.37
C ALA A 23 12.14 -23.36 10.96
N SER A 24 11.45 -22.39 11.56
CA SER A 24 10.19 -22.60 12.28
C SER A 24 8.93 -22.11 11.57
N VAL A 25 9.06 -21.39 10.43
CA VAL A 25 7.92 -20.86 9.68
C VAL A 25 7.94 -21.38 8.23
N PRO A 26 7.21 -22.46 7.93
CA PRO A 26 7.11 -22.95 6.56
C PRO A 26 6.48 -21.88 5.66
N GLY A 27 7.25 -21.35 4.70
CA GLY A 27 6.74 -20.49 3.65
C GLY A 27 7.43 -19.14 3.44
N ILE A 28 8.40 -18.75 4.29
CA ILE A 28 9.15 -17.49 4.09
C ILE A 28 10.07 -17.60 2.86
N ASP A 29 10.79 -18.72 2.74
CA ASP A 29 11.69 -18.96 1.59
C ASP A 29 10.92 -19.04 0.26
N THR A 30 9.71 -19.59 0.29
CA THR A 30 8.85 -19.66 -0.91
C THR A 30 8.20 -18.31 -1.23
N LEU A 31 7.89 -17.50 -0.21
CA LEU A 31 7.28 -16.17 -0.37
C LEU A 31 8.22 -15.19 -1.10
N PHE A 32 9.52 -15.19 -0.77
CA PHE A 32 10.51 -14.33 -1.44
C PHE A 32 11.29 -15.03 -2.55
N SER A 33 10.84 -16.21 -3.00
CA SER A 33 11.44 -16.92 -4.12
C SER A 33 11.30 -16.13 -5.44
N GLU A 34 12.30 -16.24 -6.32
CA GLU A 34 12.26 -15.57 -7.63
C GLU A 34 11.03 -15.98 -8.45
N GLN A 35 10.61 -17.25 -8.34
CA GLN A 35 9.44 -17.77 -9.04
C GLN A 35 8.14 -17.10 -8.55
N ASN A 36 8.00 -16.89 -7.24
CA ASN A 36 6.85 -16.18 -6.69
C ASN A 36 6.85 -14.70 -7.10
N ILE A 37 8.00 -14.02 -7.04
CA ILE A 37 8.13 -12.62 -7.45
C ILE A 37 7.82 -12.45 -8.95
N ALA A 38 8.28 -13.37 -9.80
CA ALA A 38 7.96 -13.36 -11.22
C ALA A 38 6.46 -13.53 -11.48
N SER A 39 5.83 -14.49 -10.79
CA SER A 39 4.38 -14.72 -10.84
C SER A 39 3.59 -13.48 -10.40
N LEU A 40 4.01 -12.82 -9.32
CA LEU A 40 3.42 -11.59 -8.83
C LEU A 40 3.57 -10.44 -9.83
N SER A 41 4.75 -10.27 -10.42
CA SER A 41 4.99 -9.25 -11.45
C SER A 41 4.07 -9.45 -12.65
N GLU A 42 3.89 -10.70 -13.12
CA GLU A 42 2.96 -11.01 -14.20
C GLU A 42 1.50 -10.74 -13.80
N ALA A 43 1.11 -11.16 -12.60
CA ALA A 43 -0.24 -10.95 -12.08
C ALA A 43 -0.60 -9.47 -11.94
N VAL A 44 0.32 -8.66 -11.40
CA VAL A 44 0.17 -7.20 -11.29
C VAL A 44 0.08 -6.58 -12.68
N THR A 45 0.96 -6.98 -13.61
CA THR A 45 0.94 -6.44 -14.97
C THR A 45 -0.38 -6.75 -15.67
N ARG A 46 -0.89 -7.98 -15.54
CA ARG A 46 -2.17 -8.41 -16.10
C ARG A 46 -3.34 -7.66 -15.47
N ALA A 47 -3.30 -7.40 -14.17
CA ALA A 47 -4.33 -6.65 -13.47
C ALA A 47 -4.36 -5.16 -13.88
N LEU A 48 -3.24 -4.63 -14.34
CA LEU A 48 -3.10 -3.24 -14.81
C LEU A 48 -3.33 -3.08 -16.32
N ASP A 49 -3.61 -4.16 -17.05
CA ASP A 49 -3.92 -4.08 -18.48
C ASP A 49 -5.18 -3.24 -18.69
N GLY A 50 -5.07 -2.21 -19.55
CA GLY A 50 -6.17 -1.29 -19.86
C GLY A 50 -6.33 -0.11 -18.89
N VAL A 51 -5.48 0.02 -17.87
CA VAL A 51 -5.50 1.17 -16.95
C VAL A 51 -4.83 2.41 -17.56
N ASP A 52 -3.76 2.24 -18.34
CA ASP A 52 -3.12 3.38 -19.03
C ASP A 52 -3.96 3.82 -20.24
N PRO A 53 -4.30 5.11 -20.38
CA PRO A 53 -5.12 5.62 -21.49
C PRO A 53 -4.46 5.46 -22.86
N LYS A 54 -3.13 5.29 -22.88
CA LYS A 54 -2.36 5.03 -24.10
C LYS A 54 -2.17 3.54 -24.39
N GLY A 55 -2.78 2.67 -23.58
CA GLY A 55 -2.69 1.22 -23.73
C GLY A 55 -1.27 0.66 -23.54
N ARG A 56 -0.38 1.39 -22.84
CA ARG A 56 0.97 0.88 -22.59
C ARG A 56 0.93 -0.13 -21.45
N ARG A 57 1.72 -1.17 -21.60
CA ARG A 57 1.90 -2.19 -20.56
C ARG A 57 2.66 -1.59 -19.38
N ILE A 58 2.05 -1.61 -18.20
CA ILE A 58 2.66 -1.13 -16.97
C ILE A 58 3.40 -2.29 -16.32
N VAL A 59 4.73 -2.19 -16.25
CA VAL A 59 5.58 -3.19 -15.60
C VAL A 59 6.14 -2.60 -14.32
N VAL A 60 5.85 -3.24 -13.20
CA VAL A 60 6.34 -2.81 -11.88
C VAL A 60 7.72 -3.41 -11.62
N PRO A 61 8.72 -2.61 -11.18
CA PRO A 61 10.03 -3.12 -10.78
C PRO A 61 9.94 -4.16 -9.67
N ARG A 62 10.80 -5.18 -9.72
CA ARG A 62 10.80 -6.27 -8.73
C ARG A 62 11.07 -5.77 -7.31
N ASP A 63 11.95 -4.78 -7.13
CA ASP A 63 12.28 -4.23 -5.81
C ASP A 63 11.06 -3.62 -5.11
N ASN A 64 10.21 -2.90 -5.85
CA ASN A 64 8.98 -2.32 -5.31
C ASN A 64 7.99 -3.42 -4.90
N ILE A 65 7.92 -4.51 -5.67
CA ILE A 65 7.09 -5.68 -5.32
C ILE A 65 7.59 -6.29 -4.02
N VAL A 66 8.91 -6.48 -3.87
CA VAL A 66 9.52 -7.01 -2.64
C VAL A 66 9.28 -6.09 -1.45
N GLU A 67 9.37 -4.78 -1.61
CA GLU A 67 9.10 -3.81 -0.55
C GLU A 67 7.65 -3.91 -0.08
N VAL A 68 6.68 -3.88 -0.99
CA VAL A 68 5.27 -4.02 -0.63
C VAL A 68 5.02 -5.38 0.01
N LEU A 69 5.56 -6.46 -0.54
CA LEU A 69 5.43 -7.80 0.03
C LEU A 69 6.00 -7.88 1.45
N SER A 70 7.15 -7.25 1.70
CA SER A 70 7.78 -7.19 3.03
C SER A 70 6.92 -6.41 4.04
N SER A 71 6.28 -5.32 3.60
CA SER A 71 5.36 -4.56 4.45
C SER A 71 4.09 -5.35 4.77
N VAL A 72 3.49 -6.03 3.79
CA VAL A 72 2.32 -6.89 3.99
C VAL A 72 2.66 -8.07 4.88
N TYR A 73 3.84 -8.66 4.74
CA TYR A 73 4.29 -9.72 5.64
C TYR A 73 4.42 -9.20 7.08
N ARG A 74 5.01 -8.02 7.30
CA ARG A 74 5.21 -7.45 8.64
C ARG A 74 3.92 -6.98 9.31
N PHE A 75 2.97 -6.44 8.56
CA PHE A 75 1.78 -5.78 9.11
C PHE A 75 0.46 -6.53 8.84
N GLY A 76 0.41 -7.34 7.78
CA GLY A 76 -0.79 -8.01 7.29
C GLY A 76 -1.02 -9.40 7.88
N THR A 77 0.02 -10.07 8.40
CA THR A 77 -0.16 -11.34 9.12
C THR A 77 -0.71 -11.04 10.52
N ARG A 78 -2.04 -10.97 10.65
CA ARG A 78 -2.69 -11.00 11.97
C ARG A 78 -2.23 -12.25 12.69
N GLN A 79 -1.64 -12.13 13.88
CA GLN A 79 -1.44 -13.29 14.75
C GLN A 79 -2.82 -13.93 15.02
N ASN A 80 -2.88 -15.25 15.21
CA ASN A 80 -4.10 -15.91 15.65
C ASN A 80 -4.45 -15.39 17.04
N ILE A 81 -5.27 -14.34 17.11
CA ILE A 81 -5.73 -13.78 18.37
C ILE A 81 -6.80 -14.74 18.90
N GLY A 82 -6.49 -15.43 19.99
CA GLY A 82 -7.50 -16.15 20.75
C GLY A 82 -8.51 -15.22 21.41
N ASP A 83 -9.52 -15.80 22.04
CA ASP A 83 -10.44 -15.06 22.90
C ASP A 83 -9.66 -14.31 24.01
N ILE A 84 -10.30 -13.36 24.69
CA ILE A 84 -9.73 -12.56 25.80
C ILE A 84 -8.97 -13.43 26.81
N TYR A 85 -9.42 -14.67 27.02
CA TYR A 85 -8.81 -15.63 27.95
C TYR A 85 -7.79 -16.61 27.32
N THR A 86 -7.71 -16.71 25.98
CA THR A 86 -6.87 -17.69 25.27
C THR A 86 -5.92 -17.05 24.26
N ARG A 87 -5.78 -15.73 24.30
CA ARG A 87 -5.02 -14.88 23.35
C ARG A 87 -3.64 -15.41 22.95
N TYR A 88 -2.94 -16.12 23.83
CA TYR A 88 -1.56 -16.60 23.62
C TYR A 88 -1.40 -18.12 23.62
N ILE A 89 -2.49 -18.90 23.72
CA ILE A 89 -2.44 -20.34 24.00
C ILE A 89 -3.37 -21.10 23.05
N ILE A 90 -3.26 -20.87 21.75
CA ILE A 90 -3.93 -21.72 20.76
C ILE A 90 -2.86 -22.59 20.08
N PRO A 91 -2.62 -23.81 20.59
CA PRO A 91 -1.77 -24.75 19.88
C PRO A 91 -2.44 -25.12 18.56
N GLN A 92 -1.75 -24.90 17.45
CA GLN A 92 -2.23 -25.34 16.14
C GLN A 92 -1.74 -26.75 15.84
N ALA A 93 -2.61 -27.57 15.25
CA ALA A 93 -2.24 -28.89 14.75
C ALA A 93 -1.34 -28.80 13.48
N GLU A 94 -1.41 -27.70 12.74
CA GLU A 94 -0.65 -27.44 11.52
C GLU A 94 -0.10 -26.01 11.52
N ALA A 95 1.07 -25.82 10.92
CA ALA A 95 1.67 -24.49 10.78
C ALA A 95 0.87 -23.64 9.77
N ARG A 96 0.51 -22.42 10.17
CA ARG A 96 -0.24 -21.47 9.33
C ARG A 96 0.56 -21.08 8.08
N CYS A 97 -0.03 -21.26 6.91
CA CYS A 97 0.54 -20.83 5.62
C CYS A 97 -0.32 -19.74 4.98
N ASP A 98 0.04 -18.47 5.22
CA ASP A 98 -0.70 -17.29 4.72
C ASP A 98 -0.22 -16.78 3.35
N LEU A 99 0.67 -17.53 2.69
CA LEU A 99 1.39 -17.07 1.49
C LEU A 99 0.46 -16.52 0.41
N ARG A 100 -0.64 -17.23 0.12
CA ARG A 100 -1.64 -16.79 -0.88
C ARG A 100 -2.32 -15.48 -0.48
N SER A 101 -2.65 -15.33 0.81
CA SER A 101 -3.31 -14.13 1.32
C SER A 101 -2.37 -12.92 1.23
N ILE A 102 -1.12 -13.10 1.62
CA ILE A 102 -0.07 -12.06 1.54
C ILE A 102 0.14 -11.64 0.09
N ASN A 103 0.30 -12.60 -0.83
CA ASN A 103 0.46 -12.34 -2.25
C ASN A 103 -0.73 -11.53 -2.82
N ASN A 104 -1.96 -11.94 -2.52
CA ASN A 104 -3.16 -11.24 -3.00
C ASN A 104 -3.25 -9.82 -2.45
N GLN A 105 -2.93 -9.61 -1.17
CA GLN A 105 -2.92 -8.28 -0.56
C GLN A 105 -1.86 -7.38 -1.21
N ALA A 106 -0.66 -7.90 -1.46
CA ALA A 106 0.40 -7.16 -2.14
C ALA A 106 -0.01 -6.73 -3.56
N ILE A 107 -0.61 -7.64 -4.34
CA ILE A 107 -1.15 -7.32 -5.67
C ILE A 107 -2.18 -6.19 -5.56
N ASN A 108 -3.15 -6.32 -4.66
CA ASN A 108 -4.23 -5.34 -4.53
C ASN A 108 -3.70 -3.95 -4.17
N ILE A 109 -2.76 -3.85 -3.24
CA ILE A 109 -2.15 -2.56 -2.83
C ILE A 109 -1.44 -1.90 -4.02
N ILE A 110 -0.66 -2.67 -4.78
CA ILE A 110 0.08 -2.15 -5.93
C ILE A 110 -0.90 -1.70 -7.02
N VAL A 111 -1.88 -2.53 -7.34
CA VAL A 111 -2.86 -2.26 -8.41
C VAL A 111 -3.72 -1.04 -8.06
N SER A 112 -4.25 -0.96 -6.84
CA SER A 112 -5.05 0.20 -6.43
C SER A 112 -4.23 1.48 -6.44
N GLY A 113 -3.01 1.45 -5.86
CA GLY A 113 -2.16 2.63 -5.80
C GLY A 113 -1.79 3.19 -7.17
N LEU A 114 -1.48 2.31 -8.14
CA LEU A 114 -1.17 2.73 -9.51
C LEU A 114 -2.41 3.20 -10.27
N THR A 115 -3.55 2.51 -10.11
CA THR A 115 -4.81 2.90 -10.75
C THR A 115 -5.27 4.27 -10.28
N ASP A 116 -5.25 4.51 -8.97
CA ASP A 116 -5.64 5.78 -8.37
C ASP A 116 -4.72 6.91 -8.84
N ALA A 117 -3.41 6.67 -8.90
CA ALA A 117 -2.44 7.66 -9.37
C ALA A 117 -2.67 8.06 -10.84
N ILE A 118 -2.90 7.08 -11.72
CA ILE A 118 -3.15 7.32 -13.15
C ILE A 118 -4.48 8.05 -13.35
N GLN A 119 -5.55 7.58 -12.71
CA GLN A 119 -6.87 8.23 -12.79
C GLN A 119 -6.83 9.67 -12.25
N MET A 120 -6.08 9.90 -11.17
CA MET A 120 -5.87 11.25 -10.64
C MET A 120 -5.11 12.12 -11.64
N GLU A 121 -4.05 11.62 -12.27
CA GLU A 121 -3.31 12.35 -13.31
C GLU A 121 -4.21 12.70 -14.51
N GLU A 122 -5.05 11.77 -14.97
CA GLU A 122 -6.02 12.01 -16.04
C GLU A 122 -7.04 13.07 -15.67
N ASN A 123 -7.60 13.00 -14.47
CA ASN A 123 -8.55 14.00 -14.00
C ASN A 123 -7.89 15.36 -13.83
N ASN A 124 -6.63 15.40 -13.35
CA ASN A 124 -5.87 16.63 -13.24
C ASN A 124 -5.53 17.25 -14.61
N LYS A 125 -5.30 16.44 -15.65
CA LYS A 125 -5.07 16.93 -17.03
C LYS A 125 -6.27 17.66 -17.62
N LYS A 126 -7.49 17.36 -17.15
CA LYS A 126 -8.71 18.05 -17.59
C LYS A 126 -8.82 19.47 -16.99
N LEU A 127 -8.04 19.77 -15.96
CA LEU A 127 -8.05 21.07 -15.30
C LEU A 127 -7.29 22.10 -16.13
N THR A 128 -8.00 23.13 -16.56
CA THR A 128 -7.46 24.35 -17.18
C THR A 128 -7.69 25.56 -16.26
N VAL A 129 -6.95 26.65 -16.49
CA VAL A 129 -7.11 27.94 -15.78
C VAL A 129 -8.54 28.50 -15.88
N TRP A 130 -9.33 28.05 -16.85
CA TRP A 130 -10.70 28.51 -17.08
C TRP A 130 -11.77 27.55 -16.55
N THR A 131 -11.43 26.28 -16.30
CA THR A 131 -12.31 25.32 -15.59
C THR A 131 -12.24 25.46 -14.05
N THR A 132 -11.40 26.37 -13.54
CA THR A 132 -11.31 26.72 -12.11
C THR A 132 -12.43 27.66 -11.62
N LEU A 133 -13.37 28.07 -12.48
CA LEU A 133 -14.63 28.67 -12.03
C LEU A 133 -15.43 27.59 -11.28
N LEU A 134 -15.26 27.57 -9.96
CA LEU A 134 -15.88 26.64 -9.02
C LEU A 134 -17.42 26.74 -9.07
N GLY A 135 -18.11 25.59 -9.04
CA GLY A 135 -19.57 25.50 -8.98
C GLY A 135 -20.20 24.89 -10.24
N ASP A 136 -21.47 25.19 -10.50
CA ASP A 136 -22.29 24.61 -11.59
C ASP A 136 -21.82 25.01 -13.00
N PHE A 137 -20.83 25.90 -13.12
CA PHE A 137 -20.27 26.38 -14.38
C PHE A 137 -19.07 25.56 -14.88
N ASN A 138 -18.63 24.55 -14.13
CA ASN A 138 -17.55 23.67 -14.56
C ASN A 138 -18.09 22.47 -15.35
N ARG A 139 -17.61 22.32 -16.60
CA ARG A 139 -17.92 21.19 -17.49
C ARG A 139 -17.56 19.82 -16.88
N GLU A 140 -16.55 19.77 -16.03
CA GLU A 140 -16.02 18.54 -15.43
C GLU A 140 -16.68 18.17 -14.09
N GLY A 141 -17.72 18.92 -13.66
CA GLY A 141 -18.51 18.58 -12.46
C GLY A 141 -17.78 18.71 -11.12
N LEU A 142 -16.66 19.45 -11.06
CA LEU A 142 -15.93 19.66 -9.81
C LEU A 142 -16.79 20.49 -8.84
N ARG A 143 -17.11 19.89 -7.70
CA ARG A 143 -17.87 20.56 -6.65
C ARG A 143 -16.97 21.49 -5.86
N SER A 144 -17.41 22.72 -5.66
CA SER A 144 -16.82 23.59 -4.64
C SER A 144 -17.10 22.98 -3.26
N HIS A 145 -16.05 22.61 -2.53
CA HIS A 145 -16.20 22.33 -1.10
C HIS A 145 -16.11 23.65 -0.34
N ALA A 146 -16.85 23.76 0.76
CA ALA A 146 -16.72 24.92 1.64
C ALA A 146 -15.26 25.02 2.13
N PRO A 147 -14.69 26.23 2.26
CA PRO A 147 -13.34 26.38 2.80
C PRO A 147 -13.28 25.73 4.18
N ILE A 148 -12.19 24.99 4.45
CA ILE A 148 -11.97 24.32 5.72
C ILE A 148 -12.01 25.37 6.84
N LYS A 149 -13.11 25.38 7.61
CA LYS A 149 -13.27 26.28 8.74
C LYS A 149 -12.39 25.78 9.88
N ILE A 150 -11.21 26.36 10.01
CA ILE A 150 -10.36 26.12 11.18
C ILE A 150 -11.06 26.72 12.39
N ARG A 151 -11.46 25.88 13.33
CA ARG A 151 -12.03 26.32 14.61
C ARG A 151 -10.91 26.94 15.45
N ARG A 152 -10.63 28.23 15.25
CA ARG A 152 -9.71 29.01 16.07
C ARG A 152 -10.31 29.18 17.48
N ARG A 153 -10.11 28.20 18.35
CA ARG A 153 -10.29 28.36 19.81
C ARG A 153 -8.99 28.92 20.38
N HIS A 154 -8.78 30.22 20.24
CA HIS A 154 -7.82 30.92 21.08
C HIS A 154 -8.60 31.90 21.99
N PRO A 155 -8.17 32.12 23.24
CA PRO A 155 -8.69 33.22 24.03
C PRO A 155 -8.45 34.53 23.29
N GLN A 156 -9.36 35.51 23.41
CA GLN A 156 -9.12 36.85 22.89
C GLN A 156 -7.83 37.38 23.53
N TYR A 157 -6.85 37.74 22.71
CA TYR A 157 -5.68 38.47 23.19
C TYR A 157 -6.18 39.82 23.71
N MET A 158 -5.92 40.11 25.00
CA MET A 158 -6.23 41.36 25.70
C MET A 158 -7.66 41.57 26.25
N ALA A 159 -8.24 40.60 26.94
CA ALA A 159 -9.31 40.86 27.91
C ALA A 159 -8.74 40.90 29.34
N PHE A 160 -7.94 41.92 29.65
CA PHE A 160 -7.50 42.22 31.00
C PHE A 160 -8.16 43.56 31.41
N ASN A 161 -8.86 43.58 32.55
CA ASN A 161 -9.59 44.71 33.12
C ASN A 161 -10.82 45.23 32.36
N MET A 162 -11.89 44.42 32.26
CA MET A 162 -13.25 44.99 32.20
C MET A 162 -13.87 44.92 33.59
N ASN A 163 -14.00 46.08 34.26
CA ASN A 163 -14.78 46.23 35.49
C ASN A 163 -16.26 46.36 35.12
N TYR A 164 -17.12 45.60 35.80
CA TYR A 164 -18.59 45.62 35.65
C TYR A 164 -19.21 46.89 36.21
#